data_AF-A0A842YIT6-F1
#
_entry.id   AF-A0A842YIT6-F1
#
_cell.length_a   1.000
_cell.length_b   1.000
_cell.length_c   1.000
_cell.angle_alpha   90.00
_cell.angle_beta   90.00
_cell.angle_gamma   90.00
#
_symmetry.space_group_name_H-M   'P 1'
#
loop_
_entity.id
_entity.type
_entity.pdbx_description
1 polymer ?
#
loop_
_entity_poly.entity_id
_entity_poly.type
_entity_poly.pdbx_seq_one_letter_code
_entity_poly.pdbx_strand_id
1 'polypeptide(L)'
;HIRRCKPKRVLTFHGGNFTKDFHNHVRKRLGIAASPLTDRVETINGPKMSNEVRIRACSKQIITTIKIPGFVYQPSWLITEMTRRGFSPSETENSIGFLIERGILVSTPDGVQLK
;
A
#
# COMPACT_ATOMS: atom_id res chain seq x y z
N HIS A 1 17.12 -31.51 8.85
CA HIS A 1 16.92 -30.03 8.81
C HIS A 1 16.90 -29.58 7.36
N ILE A 2 15.76 -29.16 6.81
CA ILE A 2 15.64 -28.79 5.38
C ILE A 2 15.95 -27.29 5.24
N ARG A 3 16.97 -26.94 4.47
CA ARG A 3 17.54 -25.58 4.35
C ARG A 3 17.15 -24.81 3.07
N ARG A 4 16.37 -25.38 2.15
CA ARG A 4 15.78 -24.67 0.99
C ARG A 4 14.74 -25.53 0.26
N CYS A 5 13.61 -24.93 -0.14
CA CYS A 5 12.67 -25.52 -1.10
C CYS A 5 12.75 -24.73 -2.42
N LYS A 6 13.00 -25.41 -3.55
CA LYS A 6 12.75 -24.91 -4.90
C LYS A 6 11.44 -25.55 -5.39
N PRO A 7 10.32 -24.82 -5.51
CA PRO A 7 9.12 -25.40 -6.09
C PRO A 7 9.39 -25.70 -7.58
N LYS A 8 9.28 -26.97 -7.98
CA LYS A 8 9.62 -27.46 -9.34
C LYS A 8 8.51 -27.24 -10.38
N ARG A 9 7.41 -26.56 -10.06
CA ARG A 9 6.31 -26.29 -10.99
C ARG A 9 5.45 -25.16 -10.42
N VAL A 10 5.40 -24.02 -11.10
CA VAL A 10 4.41 -22.97 -10.83
C VAL A 10 3.34 -23.09 -11.90
N LEU A 11 2.13 -23.45 -11.48
CA LEU A 11 0.97 -23.58 -12.35
C LEU A 11 0.36 -22.18 -12.53
N THR A 12 0.85 -21.41 -13.50
CA THR A 12 0.27 -20.11 -13.84
C THR A 12 -0.80 -20.29 -14.91
N PHE A 13 -2.06 -19.96 -14.58
CA PHE A 13 -3.15 -19.93 -15.55
C PHE A 13 -3.45 -18.50 -15.97
N HIS A 14 -3.63 -18.31 -17.27
CA HIS A 14 -4.16 -17.08 -17.84
C HIS A 14 -5.68 -17.08 -17.61
N GLY A 15 -6.15 -16.21 -16.71
CA GLY A 15 -7.53 -16.18 -16.24
C GLY A 15 -8.56 -15.97 -17.37
N GLY A 16 -9.49 -16.91 -17.50
CA GLY A 16 -10.67 -16.84 -18.36
C GLY A 16 -11.91 -17.39 -17.63
N ASN A 17 -13.08 -17.36 -18.26
CA ASN A 17 -14.36 -17.77 -17.63
C ASN A 17 -14.36 -19.21 -17.07
N PHE A 18 -13.50 -20.10 -17.59
CA PHE A 18 -13.30 -21.46 -17.10
C PHE A 18 -12.55 -21.57 -15.76
N THR A 19 -12.01 -20.47 -15.22
CA THR A 19 -11.16 -20.49 -14.01
C THR A 19 -11.88 -20.09 -12.71
N LYS A 20 -13.16 -19.70 -12.76
CA LYS A 20 -13.93 -19.23 -11.60
C LYS A 20 -13.98 -20.26 -10.46
N ASP A 21 -14.17 -21.54 -10.78
CA ASP A 21 -14.29 -22.62 -9.79
C ASP A 21 -13.00 -23.43 -9.56
N PHE A 22 -11.90 -23.04 -10.18
CA PHE A 22 -10.65 -23.81 -10.11
C PHE A 22 -10.09 -23.87 -8.68
N HIS A 23 -10.15 -22.75 -7.96
CA HIS A 23 -9.72 -22.68 -6.56
C HIS A 23 -10.49 -23.68 -5.67
N ASN A 24 -11.79 -23.84 -5.93
CA ASN A 24 -12.64 -24.81 -5.25
C ASN A 24 -12.22 -26.25 -5.58
N HIS A 25 -11.87 -26.53 -6.84
CA HIS A 25 -11.40 -27.85 -7.26
C HIS A 25 -10.08 -28.23 -6.58
N VAL A 26 -9.11 -27.31 -6.53
CA VAL A 26 -7.81 -27.52 -5.86
C VAL A 26 -8.01 -27.79 -4.37
N ARG A 27 -8.85 -26.99 -3.70
CA ARG A 27 -9.15 -27.15 -2.28
C ARG A 27 -9.78 -28.50 -1.98
N LYS A 28 -10.79 -28.90 -2.76
CA LYS A 28 -11.53 -30.17 -2.55
C LYS A 28 -10.70 -31.40 -2.88
N ARG A 29 -9.95 -31.38 -3.99
CA ARG A 29 -9.28 -32.58 -4.52
C ARG A 29 -7.88 -32.80 -3.97
N LEU A 30 -7.16 -31.72 -3.69
CA LEU A 30 -5.76 -31.77 -3.26
C LEU A 30 -5.58 -31.37 -1.79
N GLY A 31 -6.61 -30.84 -1.13
CA GLY A 31 -6.51 -30.33 0.24
C GLY A 31 -5.60 -29.10 0.37
N ILE A 32 -5.22 -28.48 -0.76
CA ILE A 32 -4.32 -27.33 -0.79
C ILE A 32 -5.15 -26.05 -0.67
N ALA A 33 -4.74 -25.14 0.19
CA ALA A 33 -5.34 -23.82 0.30
C ALA A 33 -5.20 -23.06 -1.03
N ALA A 34 -6.34 -22.82 -1.70
CA ALA A 34 -6.43 -22.06 -2.93
C ALA A 34 -7.57 -21.03 -2.83
N SER A 35 -7.41 -19.88 -3.48
CA SER A 35 -8.41 -18.80 -3.56
C SER A 35 -8.46 -18.25 -4.98
N PRO A 36 -9.57 -17.63 -5.42
CA PRO A 36 -9.64 -16.96 -6.72
C PRO A 36 -8.57 -15.87 -6.83
N LEU A 37 -8.00 -15.71 -8.02
CA LEU A 37 -7.12 -14.58 -8.33
C LEU A 37 -7.85 -13.24 -8.21
N THR A 38 -9.18 -13.24 -8.32
CA THR A 38 -10.05 -12.05 -8.21
C THR A 38 -10.43 -11.70 -6.78
N ASP A 39 -10.41 -12.65 -5.85
CA ASP A 39 -10.84 -12.43 -4.46
C ASP A 39 -9.74 -11.78 -3.63
N ARG A 40 -8.48 -11.98 -4.02
CA ARG A 40 -7.38 -11.19 -3.50
C ARG A 40 -7.33 -9.91 -4.29
N VAL A 41 -7.72 -8.80 -3.65
CA VAL A 41 -7.22 -7.50 -4.05
C VAL A 41 -5.75 -7.37 -3.65
N GLU A 42 -4.93 -8.28 -4.17
CA GLU A 42 -3.51 -8.05 -4.36
C GLU A 42 -3.43 -7.21 -5.63
N THR A 43 -3.61 -5.90 -5.45
CA THR A 43 -2.99 -4.97 -6.40
C THR A 43 -1.49 -5.28 -6.44
N ILE A 44 -0.81 -4.86 -7.51
CA ILE A 44 0.65 -5.02 -7.72
C ILE A 44 1.48 -4.59 -6.48
N ASN A 45 0.86 -3.84 -5.55
CA ASN A 45 1.39 -3.33 -4.29
C ASN A 45 1.03 -4.15 -3.02
N GLY A 46 0.53 -5.39 -3.12
CA GLY A 46 0.24 -6.24 -1.95
C GLY A 46 -1.22 -6.14 -1.44
N PRO A 47 -1.54 -6.76 -0.28
CA PRO A 47 -2.90 -6.79 0.25
C PRO A 47 -3.42 -5.38 0.54
N LYS A 48 -4.69 -5.11 0.21
CA LYS A 48 -5.40 -3.89 0.65
C LYS A 48 -5.41 -3.82 2.18
N MET A 49 -4.42 -3.15 2.74
CA MET A 49 -4.41 -2.73 4.14
C MET A 49 -5.60 -1.81 4.39
N SER A 50 -6.19 -1.83 5.59
CA SER A 50 -7.29 -0.91 5.90
C SER A 50 -6.84 0.54 5.73
N ASN A 51 -7.78 1.42 5.37
CA ASN A 51 -7.50 2.82 5.08
C ASN A 51 -6.72 3.50 6.22
N GLU A 52 -7.06 3.20 7.47
CA GLU A 52 -6.34 3.72 8.65
C GLU A 52 -4.87 3.28 8.72
N VAL A 53 -4.57 2.02 8.40
CA VAL A 53 -3.18 1.52 8.44
C VAL A 53 -2.38 2.12 7.30
N ARG A 54 -3.01 2.34 6.13
CA ARG A 54 -2.41 3.04 4.99
C ARG A 54 -2.09 4.50 5.33
N ILE A 55 -3.03 5.23 5.92
CA ILE A 55 -2.83 6.61 6.39
C ILE A 55 -1.68 6.66 7.40
N ARG A 56 -1.62 5.73 8.37
CA ARG A 56 -0.52 5.66 9.34
C ARG A 56 0.83 5.40 8.67
N ALA A 57 0.87 4.52 7.66
CA ALA A 57 2.08 4.23 6.91
C ALA A 57 2.54 5.44 6.06
N CYS A 58 1.60 6.10 5.39
CA CYS A 58 1.85 7.31 4.61
C CYS A 58 2.36 8.44 5.52
N SER A 59 1.72 8.66 6.67
CA SER A 59 2.16 9.65 7.68
C SER A 59 3.61 9.45 8.11
N LYS A 60 4.02 8.19 8.39
CA LYS A 60 5.43 7.87 8.72
C LYS A 60 6.38 8.18 7.57
N GLN A 61 5.96 7.92 6.33
CA GLN A 61 6.76 8.21 5.15
C GLN A 61 6.90 9.70 4.89
N ILE A 62 5.83 10.48 5.10
CA ILE A 62 5.87 11.94 5.05
C ILE A 62 6.92 12.44 6.03
N ILE A 63 6.83 12.10 7.32
CA ILE A 63 7.81 12.52 8.35
C ILE A 63 9.26 12.16 7.94
N THR A 64 9.46 10.98 7.36
CA THR A 64 10.79 10.54 6.89
C THR A 64 11.30 11.38 5.71
N THR A 65 10.40 11.98 4.94
CA THR A 65 10.70 12.79 3.76
C THR A 65 10.95 14.26 4.13
N ILE A 66 10.16 14.82 5.06
CA ILE A 66 10.26 16.21 5.51
C ILE A 66 11.27 16.37 6.67
N LYS A 67 12.57 16.41 6.34
CA LYS A 67 13.63 16.39 7.37
C LYS A 67 14.14 17.76 7.79
N ILE A 68 13.82 18.83 7.06
CA ILE A 68 14.40 20.15 7.29
C ILE A 68 13.37 20.99 8.08
N PRO A 69 13.63 21.29 9.37
CA PRO A 69 12.77 22.18 10.15
C PRO A 69 12.70 23.57 9.52
N GLY A 70 11.52 24.18 9.49
CA GLY A 70 11.30 25.50 8.88
C GLY A 70 11.35 25.55 7.35
N PHE A 71 11.62 24.43 6.66
CA PHE A 71 11.46 24.37 5.21
C PHE A 71 9.99 24.13 4.86
N VAL A 72 9.46 24.93 3.94
CA VAL A 72 8.08 24.80 3.46
C VAL A 72 8.04 23.86 2.27
N TYR A 73 7.36 22.74 2.46
CA TYR A 73 7.12 21.75 1.42
C TYR A 73 5.77 22.02 0.75
N GLN A 74 5.79 22.14 -0.57
CA GLN A 74 4.57 22.29 -1.38
C GLN A 74 3.72 21.00 -1.29
N PRO A 75 2.40 21.10 -1.03
CA PRO A 75 1.52 19.92 -0.97
C PRO A 75 1.52 19.11 -2.27
N SER A 76 1.57 19.79 -3.42
CA SER A 76 1.67 19.15 -4.74
C SER A 76 2.93 18.29 -4.90
N TRP A 77 4.06 18.75 -4.35
CA TRP A 77 5.32 18.00 -4.34
C TRP A 77 5.20 16.77 -3.44
N LEU A 78 4.62 16.91 -2.25
CA LEU A 78 4.39 15.79 -1.33
C LEU A 78 3.47 14.73 -1.94
N ILE A 79 2.39 15.13 -2.60
CA ILE A 79 1.50 14.22 -3.31
C ILE A 79 2.27 13.45 -4.39
N THR A 80 3.09 14.13 -5.18
CA THR A 80 3.90 13.49 -6.23
C THR A 80 4.90 12.50 -5.64
N GLU A 81 5.58 12.87 -4.56
CA GLU A 81 6.58 12.03 -3.90
C GLU A 81 5.94 10.82 -3.22
N MET A 82 4.79 10.98 -2.57
CA MET A 82 4.05 9.86 -1.97
C MET A 82 3.43 8.95 -3.02
N THR A 83 3.00 9.50 -4.17
CA THR A 83 2.51 8.71 -5.31
C THR A 83 3.58 7.79 -5.87
N ARG A 84 4.83 8.28 -6.01
CA ARG A 84 5.97 7.44 -6.41
C ARG A 84 6.23 6.28 -5.44
N ARG A 85 5.83 6.43 -4.18
CA ARG A 85 5.95 5.41 -3.13
C ARG A 85 4.72 4.51 -3.01
N GLY A 86 3.75 4.66 -3.91
CA GLY A 86 2.55 3.83 -3.97
C GLY A 86 1.43 4.25 -3.04
N PHE A 87 1.37 5.53 -2.63
CA PHE A 87 0.22 6.11 -1.93
C PHE A 87 -0.68 6.87 -2.90
N SER A 88 -1.98 6.91 -2.64
CA SER A 88 -2.89 7.76 -3.40
C SER A 88 -2.77 9.23 -2.96
N PRO A 89 -3.20 10.18 -3.81
CA PRO A 89 -3.32 11.59 -3.41
C PRO A 89 -4.20 11.77 -2.17
N SER A 90 -5.34 11.07 -2.12
CA SER A 90 -6.25 11.13 -0.97
C SER A 90 -5.63 10.60 0.32
N GLU A 91 -4.84 9.52 0.27
CA GLU A 91 -4.10 9.03 1.44
C GLU A 91 -3.07 10.05 1.92
N THR A 92 -2.44 10.76 0.99
CA THR A 92 -1.44 11.78 1.29
C THR A 92 -2.09 13.00 1.94
N GLU A 93 -3.18 13.52 1.38
CA GLU A 93 -3.94 14.65 1.96
C GLU A 93 -4.47 14.32 3.35
N ASN A 94 -5.08 13.14 3.53
CA ASN A 94 -5.55 12.67 4.83
C ASN A 94 -4.41 12.54 5.84
N SER A 95 -3.24 12.06 5.39
CA SER A 95 -2.06 11.94 6.25
C SER A 95 -1.47 13.30 6.63
N ILE A 96 -1.48 14.28 5.71
CA ILE A 96 -1.08 15.66 6.00
C ILE A 96 -2.02 16.26 7.05
N GLY A 97 -3.34 16.15 6.86
CA GLY A 97 -4.34 16.60 7.83
C GLY A 97 -4.13 15.97 9.22
N PHE A 98 -3.96 14.64 9.26
CA PHE A 98 -3.68 13.91 10.49
C PHE A 98 -2.41 14.37 11.22
N LEU A 99 -1.36 14.73 10.48
CA LEU A 99 -0.11 15.24 11.06
C LEU A 99 -0.24 16.69 11.56
N ILE A 100 -1.08 17.50 10.91
CA ILE A 100 -1.40 18.86 11.36
C ILE A 100 -2.25 18.83 12.64
N GLU A 101 -3.27 17.98 12.69
CA GLU A 101 -4.10 17.78 13.89
C GLU A 101 -3.27 17.36 15.12
N ARG A 102 -2.21 16.56 14.89
CA ARG A 102 -1.26 16.16 15.94
C ARG A 102 -0.21 17.21 16.26
N GLY A 103 -0.18 18.33 15.55
CA GLY A 103 0.78 19.42 15.73
C GLY A 103 2.22 19.05 15.34
N ILE A 104 2.41 18.02 14.52
CA ILE A 104 3.72 17.64 13.96
C ILE A 104 4.03 18.53 12.75
N LEU A 105 3.01 18.77 11.93
CA LEU A 105 3.07 19.68 10.79
C LEU A 105 2.35 20.99 11.11
N VAL A 106 2.83 22.08 10.53
CA VAL A 106 2.16 23.38 10.53
C VAL A 106 1.75 23.72 9.10
N SER A 107 0.49 24.09 8.93
CA SER A 107 0.00 24.65 7.66
C SER A 107 0.48 26.08 7.52
N THR A 108 1.07 26.39 6.37
CA THR A 108 1.54 27.72 5.97
C THR A 108 0.82 28.13 4.68
N PRO A 109 0.75 29.43 4.35
CA PRO A 109 0.11 29.88 3.10
C PRO A 109 0.67 29.19 1.86
N ASP A 110 1.97 28.91 1.87
CA ASP A 110 2.68 28.32 0.74
C ASP A 110 2.79 26.79 0.83
N GLY A 111 2.34 26.13 1.90
CA GLY A 111 2.43 24.68 2.02
C GLY A 111 2.47 24.15 3.44
N VAL A 112 3.29 23.12 3.69
CA VAL A 112 3.42 22.50 5.01
C VAL A 112 4.87 22.50 5.48
N GLN A 113 5.08 22.79 6.76
CA GLN A 113 6.40 22.78 7.38
C GLN A 113 6.40 21.88 8.61
N LEU A 114 7.55 21.24 8.86
CA LEU A 114 7.77 20.56 10.13
C LEU A 114 7.85 21.60 11.24
N LYS A 115 7.09 21.39 12.32
CA LYS A 115 7.08 22.26 13.49
C LYS A 115 8.43 22.30 14.20
#